data_AF-A0A6N4AIC7-F1
#
_entry.id   AF-A0A6N4AIC7-F1
#
_cell.length_a   1.000
_cell.length_b   1.000
_cell.length_c   1.000
_cell.angle_alpha   90.00
_cell.angle_beta   90.00
_cell.angle_gamma   90.00
#
_symmetry.space_group_name_H-M   'P 1'
#
loop_
_entity.id
_entity.type
_entity.pdbx_description
1 polymer ?
#
loop_
_entity_poly.entity_id
_entity_poly.type
_entity_poly.pdbx_seq_one_letter_code
_entity_poly.pdbx_strand_id
1 'polypeptide(L)' 'MDKQKIEDMFSSAINERGISEKLDGISKFVIYKWRNNKSQPSFGDKLNVLYQLGKIEIRIK' A
#
# COMPACT_ATOMS: atom_id res chain seq x y z
N MET A 1 -3.81 -3.80 15.49
CA MET A 1 -4.19 -2.75 14.54
C MET A 1 -5.47 -3.18 13.87
N ASP A 2 -6.47 -2.31 13.78
CA ASP A 2 -7.76 -2.65 13.17
C ASP A 2 -7.65 -2.67 11.64
N LYS A 3 -8.47 -3.51 11.00
CA LYS A 3 -8.54 -3.65 9.54
C LYS A 3 -8.95 -2.34 8.87
N GLN A 4 -9.91 -1.61 9.44
CA GLN A 4 -10.34 -0.33 8.89
C GLN A 4 -9.19 0.69 8.88
N LYS A 5 -8.39 0.71 9.95
CA LYS A 5 -7.21 1.59 10.04
C LYS A 5 -6.19 1.30 8.92
N ILE A 6 -5.99 0.03 8.54
CA ILE A 6 -5.13 -0.34 7.41
C ILE A 6 -5.69 0.19 6.09
N GLU A 7 -7.00 0.08 5.88
CA GLU A 7 -7.67 0.60 4.68
C GLU A 7 -7.49 2.11 4.54
N ASP A 8 -7.68 2.84 5.64
CA ASP A 8 -7.54 4.30 5.66
C ASP A 8 -6.07 4.72 5.42
N MET A 9 -5.13 4.05 6.09
CA MET A 9 -3.69 4.30 5.91
C MET A 9 -3.25 3.99 4.47
N PHE A 10 -3.70 2.87 3.91
CA PHE A 10 -3.40 2.49 2.53
C PHE A 10 -3.99 3.49 1.53
N SER A 11 -5.24 3.90 1.73
CA SER A 11 -5.92 4.86 0.84
C SER A 11 -5.21 6.22 0.83
N SER A 12 -4.69 6.66 1.97
CA SER A 12 -3.86 7.86 2.05
C SER A 12 -2.50 7.66 1.36
N ALA A 13 -1.80 6.57 1.69
CA ALA A 13 -0.48 6.25 1.17
C ALA A 13 -0.49 6.11 -0.36
N ILE A 14 -1.46 5.39 -0.92
CA ILE A 14 -1.47 5.08 -2.35
C ILE A 14 -1.61 6.34 -3.21
N ASN A 15 -2.09 7.46 -2.66
CA ASN A 15 -2.24 8.72 -3.37
C ASN A 15 -1.01 9.66 -3.23
N GLU A 16 0.01 9.28 -2.46
CA GLU A 16 1.25 10.06 -2.34
C GLU A 16 1.97 10.18 -3.71
N ARG A 17 2.56 11.36 -3.97
CA ARG A 17 3.33 11.60 -5.20
C ARG A 17 4.65 10.83 -5.15
N GLY A 18 5.01 10.19 -6.26
CA GLY A 18 6.27 9.43 -6.37
C GLY A 18 6.28 8.10 -5.62
N ILE A 19 5.15 7.62 -5.09
CA ILE A 19 5.10 6.36 -4.31
C ILE A 19 5.69 5.16 -5.06
N SER A 20 5.54 5.10 -6.39
CA SER A 20 6.12 4.02 -7.21
C SER A 20 7.63 3.92 -7.15
N GLU A 21 8.32 5.00 -6.79
CA GLU A 21 9.79 5.02 -6.66
C GLU A 21 10.25 4.50 -5.29
N LYS A 22 9.33 4.43 -4.32
CA LYS A 22 9.57 3.99 -2.95
C LYS A 22 9.18 2.55 -2.70
N LEU A 23 8.48 1.92 -3.65
CA LEU A 23 7.96 0.57 -3.51
C LEU A 23 8.77 -0.41 -4.35
N ASP A 24 9.40 -1.36 -3.69
CA ASP A 24 10.05 -2.50 -4.32
C ASP A 24 9.03 -3.58 -4.69
N GLY A 25 9.17 -4.14 -5.90
CA GLY A 25 8.26 -5.13 -6.46
C GLY A 25 6.88 -4.64 -6.89
N ILE A 26 6.53 -3.36 -6.67
CA ILE A 26 5.22 -2.80 -7.06
C ILE A 26 5.41 -1.73 -8.15
N SER A 27 5.06 -2.08 -9.39
CA SER A 27 5.23 -1.17 -10.51
C SER A 27 4.22 -0.01 -10.50
N LYS A 28 4.60 1.10 -11.15
CA LYS A 28 3.73 2.27 -11.38
C LYS A 28 2.38 1.88 -12.03
N PHE A 29 2.37 0.85 -12.88
CA PHE A 29 1.16 0.37 -13.54
C PHE A 29 0.19 -0.30 -12.56
N VAL A 30 0.69 -1.08 -11.59
CA VAL A 30 -0.14 -1.69 -10.54
C VAL A 30 -0.78 -0.61 -9.68
N ILE A 31 0.00 0.38 -9.25
CA ILE A 31 -0.48 1.53 -8.47
C ILE A 31 -1.56 2.30 -9.23
N TYR A 32 -1.34 2.54 -10.53
CA TYR A 32 -2.34 3.17 -11.39
C TYR A 32 -3.66 2.39 -11.41
N LYS A 33 -3.62 1.06 -11.53
CA LYS A 33 -4.83 0.23 -11.51
C LYS A 33 -5.56 0.31 -10.17
N TRP A 34 -4.83 0.28 -9.05
CA TRP A 34 -5.42 0.44 -7.71
C TRP A 34 -6.09 1.80 -7.54
N ARG A 35 -5.43 2.90 -7.92
CA ARG A 35 -6.00 4.26 -7.84
C ARG A 35 -7.27 4.45 -8.66
N ASN A 36 -7.38 3.77 -9.81
CA ASN A 36 -8.49 3.91 -10.73
C ASN A 36 -9.54 2.80 -10.58
N ASN A 37 -9.51 2.05 -9.46
CA ASN A 37 -10.42 0.94 -9.19
C ASN A 37 -10.47 -0.12 -10.31
N LYS A 38 -9.38 -0.26 -11.09
CA LYS A 38 -9.26 -1.25 -12.18
C LYS A 38 -8.82 -2.62 -11.65
N SER A 39 -8.23 -2.65 -10.46
CA SER A 39 -7.94 -3.87 -9.70
C SER A 39 -7.99 -3.55 -8.21
N GLN A 40 -8.30 -4.56 -7.39
CA GLN A 40 -8.32 -4.41 -5.94
C GLN A 40 -7.02 -4.97 -5.33
N PRO A 41 -6.29 -4.20 -4.52
CA PRO A 41 -5.14 -4.72 -3.77
C PRO A 41 -5.62 -5.73 -2.72
N SER A 42 -4.89 -6.83 -2.56
CA SER A 42 -5.12 -7.77 -1.47
C SER A 42 -4.76 -7.13 -0.12
N PHE A 43 -5.20 -7.74 0.98
CA PHE A 43 -4.81 -7.26 2.31
C PHE A 43 -3.29 -7.33 2.51
N GLY A 44 -2.63 -8.36 1.96
CA GLY A 44 -1.17 -8.49 1.98
C GLY A 44 -0.47 -7.37 1.22
N ASP A 45 -1.00 -6.96 0.05
CA ASP A 45 -0.46 -5.84 -0.71
C ASP A 45 -0.53 -4.54 0.08
N LYS A 46 -1.65 -4.29 0.76
CA LYS A 46 -1.85 -3.09 1.60
C LYS A 46 -0.82 -3.05 2.73
N LEU A 47 -0.61 -4.19 3.41
CA LEU A 47 0.39 -4.31 4.46
C LEU A 47 1.81 -4.11 3.92
N ASN A 48 2.14 -4.71 2.78
CA ASN A 48 3.45 -4.59 2.14
C ASN A 48 3.75 -3.12 1.79
N VAL A 49 2.81 -2.41 1.16
CA VAL A 49 2.94 -0.98 0.86
C VAL A 49 3.19 -0.17 2.12
N LEU A 50 2.39 -0.38 3.17
CA LEU A 50 2.53 0.38 4.42
C LEU A 50 3.85 0.07 5.14
N TYR A 51 4.31 -1.18 5.08
CA TYR A 51 5.58 -1.61 5.64
C TYR A 51 6.77 -0.97 4.92
N GLN A 52 6.80 -1.02 3.58
CA GLN A 52 7.87 -0.43 2.78
C GLN A 52 7.95 1.10 2.94
N LEU A 53 6.80 1.76 3.18
CA LEU A 53 6.75 3.19 3.49
C LEU A 53 7.08 3.52 4.96
N GLY A 54 7.42 2.53 5.78
CA GLY A 54 7.72 2.70 7.20
C GLY A 54 6.53 3.18 8.04
N LYS A 55 5.30 3.03 7.54
CA LYS A 55 4.07 3.47 8.25
C LYS A 55 3.65 2.45 9.32
N ILE A 56 4.09 1.19 9.18
CA ILE A 56 3.81 0.10 10.12
C ILE A 56 5.07 -0.75 10.33
N GLU A 57 5.16 -1.41 11.48
CA GLU A 57 6.15 -2.46 11.75
C GLU A 57 5.45 -3.82 11.77
N ILE A 58 6.05 -4.81 11.10
CA ILE A 58 5.59 -6.21 11.17
C ILE A 58 6.57 -6.95 12.08
N ARG A 59 6.11 -7.31 13.29
CA ARG A 59 6.88 -8.13 14.22
C ARG A 59 6.55 -9.60 13.97
N ILE A 60 7.49 -10.32 13.39
CA ILE A 60 7.44 -11.79 13.30
C ILE A 60 7.88 -12.32 14.66
N LYS A 61 7.03 -13.11 15.32
CA LYS A 61 7.38 -13.84 16.54
C LYS A 61 7.91 -15.22 16.18
#